data_AF-A0A846WLD2-F1
#
_entry.id   AF-A0A846WLD2-F1
#
_cell.length_a   1.000
_cell.length_b   1.000
_cell.length_c   1.000
_cell.angle_alpha   90.00
_cell.angle_beta   90.00
_cell.angle_gamma   90.00
#
_symmetry.space_group_name_H-M   'P 1'
#
loop_
_entity.id
_entity.type
_entity.pdbx_description
1 polymer ?
#
loop_
_entity_poly.entity_id
_entity_poly.type
_entity_poly.pdbx_seq_one_letter_code
_entity_poly.pdbx_strand_id
1 'polypeptide(L)'
;MGSKYRLLPHLERTFAEIGGSTAVDAFSGSGVVSYLLKAQGFTVATNDFLNFPHVITRATVVNSSVRLEADLIEEICGPPADDRDFISSTFDGLYFDAADRAFLDSAWSHIDRLRGYRRDLAISALVLSAARKQPRGVFTFTDSSRYADGRRDLQMSLRDHFRLRAAADYNATVFSNGSRHHSSCGDVFDLDATGVLGGAPDLVYLDPPYAPPSDDNDYIKRYHFLEGLSAYWQGMTIMENTKTKKLPKRYTPFAYKHSIDDALVRTFDHFTDAGAIVLSYSSNALPGPDRIVDLLGKVKPHVEVIAIDHKYSFGTHAAAARRDVSEFLFIGRD
;
A
#
# COMPACT_ATOMS: atom_id res chain seq x y z
N MET A 1 -4.28 -1.26 -6.89
CA MET A 1 -4.17 -1.94 -8.21
C MET A 1 -4.88 -3.29 -8.14
N GLY A 2 -5.39 -3.75 -9.29
CA GLY A 2 -6.51 -4.70 -9.40
C GLY A 2 -6.37 -6.15 -8.94
N SER A 3 -5.21 -6.63 -8.43
CA SER A 3 -5.09 -8.05 -8.04
C SER A 3 -5.84 -8.37 -6.74
N LYS A 4 -5.74 -7.50 -5.72
CA LYS A 4 -6.35 -7.76 -4.41
C LYS A 4 -7.87 -7.75 -4.41
N TYR A 5 -8.55 -7.04 -5.32
CA TYR A 5 -10.02 -7.05 -5.39
C TYR A 5 -10.61 -8.45 -5.61
N ARG A 6 -9.90 -9.32 -6.34
CA ARG A 6 -10.32 -10.72 -6.51
C ARG A 6 -9.97 -11.60 -5.31
N LEU A 7 -8.96 -11.20 -4.54
CA LEU A 7 -8.52 -11.90 -3.33
C LEU A 7 -9.43 -11.59 -2.14
N LEU A 8 -10.01 -10.39 -2.05
CA LEU A 8 -10.79 -9.93 -0.91
C LEU A 8 -11.95 -10.87 -0.52
N PRO A 9 -12.78 -11.42 -1.44
CA PRO A 9 -13.85 -12.36 -1.05
C PRO A 9 -13.34 -13.70 -0.49
N HIS A 10 -12.10 -14.08 -0.81
CA HIS A 10 -11.47 -15.25 -0.21
C HIS A 10 -10.93 -14.91 1.18
N LEU A 11 -10.23 -13.78 1.32
CA LEU A 11 -9.75 -13.28 2.61
C LEU A 11 -10.89 -13.05 3.60
N GLU A 12 -11.99 -12.43 3.17
CA GLU A 12 -13.18 -12.21 4.00
C GLU A 12 -13.69 -13.52 4.60
N ARG A 13 -13.87 -14.55 3.77
CA ARG A 13 -14.32 -15.87 4.22
C ARG A 13 -13.31 -16.51 5.16
N THR A 14 -12.03 -16.52 4.79
CA THR A 14 -10.95 -17.07 5.61
C THR A 14 -10.88 -16.40 6.99
N PHE A 15 -10.95 -15.07 7.05
CA PHE A 15 -10.91 -14.34 8.32
C PHE A 15 -12.16 -14.58 9.16
N ALA A 16 -13.34 -14.69 8.54
CA ALA A 16 -14.58 -15.03 9.23
C ALA A 16 -14.56 -16.46 9.81
N GLU A 17 -13.96 -17.42 9.09
CA GLU A 17 -13.79 -18.81 9.54
C GLU A 17 -12.78 -18.92 10.68
N ILE A 18 -11.68 -18.16 10.64
CA ILE A 18 -10.68 -18.09 11.72
C ILE A 18 -11.31 -17.43 12.96
N GLY A 19 -12.06 -16.36 12.77
CA GLY A 19 -12.65 -15.58 13.86
C GLY A 19 -11.59 -14.80 14.65
N GLY A 20 -11.92 -14.51 15.92
CA GLY A 20 -11.08 -13.69 16.80
C GLY A 20 -11.55 -12.24 16.89
N SER A 21 -10.74 -11.42 17.56
CA SER A 21 -11.05 -10.03 17.89
C SER A 21 -9.91 -9.06 17.55
N THR A 22 -8.69 -9.57 17.39
CA THR A 22 -7.48 -8.80 17.12
C THR A 22 -6.80 -9.31 15.86
N ALA A 23 -6.32 -8.39 15.01
CA ALA A 23 -5.64 -8.76 13.78
C ALA A 23 -4.46 -7.84 13.47
N VAL A 24 -3.42 -8.39 12.86
CA VAL A 24 -2.26 -7.65 12.35
C VAL A 24 -2.24 -7.73 10.83
N ASP A 25 -2.10 -6.59 10.16
CA ASP A 25 -1.72 -6.51 8.76
C ASP A 25 -0.28 -5.98 8.68
N ALA A 26 0.68 -6.90 8.55
CA ALA A 26 2.10 -6.60 8.72
C ALA A 26 2.72 -5.86 7.52
N PHE A 27 2.06 -5.90 6.36
CA PHE A 27 2.51 -5.33 5.09
C PHE A 27 1.33 -4.65 4.39
N SER A 28 0.83 -3.58 5.02
CA SER A 28 -0.50 -3.04 4.73
C SER A 28 -0.71 -2.49 3.32
N GLY A 29 0.33 -2.00 2.64
CA GLY A 29 0.27 -1.54 1.26
C GLY A 29 -0.83 -0.51 1.00
N SER A 30 -1.90 -0.88 0.29
CA SER A 30 -3.01 0.05 0.06
C SER A 30 -4.01 0.14 1.23
N GLY A 31 -3.78 -0.60 2.33
CA GLY A 31 -4.65 -0.70 3.49
C GLY A 31 -5.97 -1.43 3.25
N VAL A 32 -6.16 -2.09 2.10
CA VAL A 32 -7.46 -2.67 1.73
C VAL A 32 -7.81 -3.90 2.56
N VAL A 33 -6.81 -4.72 2.91
CA VAL A 33 -7.00 -5.89 3.78
C VAL A 33 -7.17 -5.45 5.23
N SER A 34 -6.35 -4.50 5.70
CA SER A 34 -6.56 -3.83 6.98
C SER A 34 -7.99 -3.27 7.15
N TYR A 35 -8.51 -2.62 6.10
CA TYR A 35 -9.86 -2.05 6.08
C TYR A 35 -10.95 -3.15 6.14
N LEU A 36 -10.75 -4.25 5.42
CA LEU A 36 -11.62 -5.43 5.48
C LEU A 36 -11.65 -6.02 6.90
N LEU A 37 -10.49 -6.20 7.54
CA LEU A 37 -10.39 -6.68 8.92
C LEU A 37 -11.17 -5.77 9.88
N LYS A 38 -10.98 -4.44 9.76
CA LYS A 38 -11.75 -3.47 10.54
C LYS A 38 -13.26 -3.61 10.29
N ALA A 39 -13.68 -3.78 9.04
CA ALA A 39 -15.08 -3.96 8.67
C ALA A 39 -15.68 -5.27 9.21
N GLN A 40 -14.87 -6.30 9.40
CA GLN A 40 -15.25 -7.56 10.04
C GLN A 40 -15.22 -7.51 11.58
N GLY A 41 -14.95 -6.34 12.17
CA GLY A 41 -15.02 -6.13 13.62
C GLY A 41 -13.71 -6.30 14.38
N PHE A 42 -12.60 -6.59 13.69
CA PHE A 42 -11.31 -6.74 14.36
C PHE A 42 -10.77 -5.40 14.88
N THR A 43 -10.03 -5.49 16.00
CA THR A 43 -9.05 -4.49 16.41
C THR A 43 -7.77 -4.70 15.60
N VAL A 44 -7.55 -3.81 14.64
CA VAL A 44 -6.44 -3.95 13.69
C VAL A 44 -5.19 -3.18 14.12
N ALA A 45 -4.03 -3.83 14.09
CA ALA A 45 -2.72 -3.20 14.02
C ALA A 45 -2.17 -3.32 12.60
N THR A 46 -1.68 -2.23 12.03
CA THR A 46 -1.14 -2.19 10.66
C THR A 46 0.32 -1.76 10.68
N ASN A 47 1.12 -2.30 9.78
CA ASN A 47 2.49 -1.88 9.56
C ASN A 47 2.78 -1.77 8.05
N ASP A 48 3.70 -0.88 7.69
CA ASP A 48 4.36 -0.92 6.38
C ASP A 48 5.76 -0.34 6.47
N PHE A 49 6.61 -0.75 5.54
CA PHE A 49 7.98 -0.23 5.42
C PHE A 49 8.03 1.17 4.79
N LEU A 50 6.98 1.53 4.03
CA LEU A 50 6.84 2.82 3.37
C LEU A 50 5.93 3.77 4.17
N ASN A 51 6.17 5.07 4.01
CA ASN A 51 5.37 6.08 4.69
C ASN A 51 3.98 6.24 4.06
N PHE A 52 3.85 6.20 2.73
CA PHE A 52 2.54 6.43 2.12
C PHE A 52 1.47 5.37 2.49
N PRO A 53 1.78 4.06 2.59
CA PRO A 53 0.85 3.05 3.13
C PRO A 53 0.46 3.32 4.58
N HIS A 54 1.43 3.68 5.42
CA HIS A 54 1.20 4.05 6.81
C HIS A 54 0.22 5.23 6.93
N VAL A 55 0.40 6.29 6.14
CA VAL A 55 -0.52 7.42 6.11
C VAL A 55 -1.92 7.01 5.65
N ILE A 56 -2.02 6.11 4.66
CA ILE A 56 -3.30 5.56 4.20
C ILE A 56 -3.99 4.78 5.32
N THR A 57 -3.31 3.88 6.03
CA THR A 57 -3.94 3.11 7.11
C THR A 57 -4.27 3.98 8.33
N ARG A 58 -3.51 5.03 8.61
CA ARG A 58 -3.93 6.05 9.58
C ARG A 58 -5.25 6.71 9.17
N ALA A 59 -5.42 7.02 7.89
CA ALA A 59 -6.60 7.70 7.35
C ALA A 59 -7.85 6.81 7.25
N THR A 60 -7.69 5.53 6.92
CA THR A 60 -8.81 4.61 6.61
C THR A 60 -9.11 3.60 7.72
N VAL A 61 -8.08 3.17 8.46
CA VAL A 61 -8.18 2.15 9.50
C VAL A 61 -8.23 2.82 10.87
N VAL A 62 -7.21 3.60 11.22
CA VAL A 62 -7.09 4.19 12.57
C VAL A 62 -8.10 5.31 12.82
N ASN A 63 -8.36 6.13 11.80
CA ASN A 63 -9.38 7.15 11.87
C ASN A 63 -10.80 6.54 11.89
N SER A 64 -11.57 6.90 12.92
CA SER A 64 -12.93 6.39 13.12
C SER A 64 -14.03 7.43 12.91
N SER A 65 -13.68 8.72 12.76
CA SER A 65 -14.69 9.79 12.79
C SER A 65 -14.35 11.07 12.04
N VAL A 66 -13.07 11.36 11.79
CA VAL A 66 -12.66 12.63 11.16
C VAL A 66 -12.85 12.52 9.65
N ARG A 67 -13.41 13.54 9.03
CA ARG A 67 -13.54 13.67 7.57
C ARG A 67 -12.96 15.00 7.13
N LEU A 68 -12.52 15.10 5.88
CA LEU A 68 -12.17 16.36 5.26
C LEU A 68 -13.45 17.16 5.00
N GLU A 69 -13.51 18.34 5.58
CA GLU A 69 -14.59 19.28 5.37
C GLU A 69 -14.53 19.91 3.99
N ALA A 70 -15.68 20.32 3.45
CA ALA A 70 -15.75 20.86 2.09
C ALA A 70 -14.95 22.16 1.94
N ASP A 71 -15.02 23.05 2.93
CA ASP A 71 -14.24 24.29 2.99
C ASP A 71 -12.73 24.01 3.03
N LEU A 72 -12.28 23.01 3.79
CA LEU A 72 -10.88 22.59 3.82
C LEU A 72 -10.42 22.03 2.46
N ILE A 73 -11.27 21.26 1.77
CA ILE A 73 -10.98 20.77 0.41
C ILE A 73 -10.81 21.95 -0.55
N GLU A 74 -11.71 22.95 -0.49
CA GLU A 74 -11.59 24.16 -1.31
C GLU A 74 -10.36 25.00 -0.95
N GLU A 75 -9.99 25.08 0.32
CA GLU A 75 -8.76 25.75 0.78
C GLU A 75 -7.51 25.10 0.20
N ILE A 76 -7.38 23.77 0.32
CA ILE A 76 -6.27 23.00 -0.27
C ILE A 76 -6.23 23.17 -1.79
N CYS A 77 -7.40 23.27 -2.43
CA CYS A 77 -7.54 23.55 -3.85
C CYS A 77 -7.49 25.04 -4.21
N GLY A 78 -7.20 25.92 -3.27
CA GLY A 78 -7.14 27.37 -3.46
C GLY A 78 -5.76 27.85 -3.96
N PRO A 79 -5.47 29.15 -3.80
CA PRO A 79 -4.12 29.70 -3.94
C PRO A 79 -3.15 29.08 -2.92
N PRO A 80 -1.84 29.05 -3.21
CA PRO A 80 -0.85 28.48 -2.30
C PRO A 80 -0.74 29.30 -1.00
N ALA A 81 -0.45 28.62 0.10
CA ALA A 81 -0.33 29.19 1.43
C ALA A 81 1.07 29.77 1.71
N ASP A 82 2.07 29.35 0.93
CA ASP A 82 3.45 29.83 0.91
C ASP A 82 4.03 29.71 -0.52
N ASP A 83 5.33 29.96 -0.69
CA ASP A 83 6.01 30.04 -1.98
C ASP A 83 6.77 28.77 -2.36
N ARG A 84 6.48 27.62 -1.71
CA ARG A 84 7.17 26.37 -2.01
C ARG A 84 6.96 25.95 -3.46
N ASP A 85 8.02 25.47 -4.10
CA ASP A 85 8.03 25.07 -5.50
C ASP A 85 8.84 23.78 -5.73
N PHE A 86 9.09 23.01 -4.68
CA PHE A 86 10.00 21.86 -4.74
C PHE A 86 9.59 20.85 -5.81
N ILE A 87 8.31 20.52 -5.91
CA ILE A 87 7.82 19.53 -6.88
C ILE A 87 7.92 20.10 -8.30
N SER A 88 7.56 21.38 -8.47
CA SER A 88 7.61 22.09 -9.74
C SER A 88 9.03 22.22 -10.27
N SER A 89 9.99 22.60 -9.42
CA SER A 89 11.41 22.76 -9.78
C SER A 89 12.13 21.42 -9.95
N THR A 90 11.91 20.48 -9.04
CA THR A 90 12.62 19.20 -9.05
C THR A 90 12.12 18.31 -10.18
N PHE A 91 10.81 18.22 -10.40
CA PHE A 91 10.22 17.31 -11.38
C PHE A 91 9.76 18.02 -12.66
N ASP A 92 10.38 19.15 -13.01
CA ASP A 92 10.02 19.85 -14.25
C ASP A 92 10.14 18.94 -15.49
N GLY A 93 9.11 18.99 -16.33
CA GLY A 93 8.95 18.09 -17.48
C GLY A 93 8.72 16.61 -17.14
N LEU A 94 8.59 16.22 -15.86
CA LEU A 94 8.39 14.84 -15.43
C LEU A 94 6.96 14.62 -14.90
N TYR A 95 6.41 13.43 -15.19
CA TYR A 95 5.18 12.82 -14.65
C TYR A 95 3.86 13.53 -14.99
N PHE A 96 3.76 14.81 -14.65
CA PHE A 96 2.57 15.62 -14.80
C PHE A 96 2.85 16.85 -15.66
N ASP A 97 1.85 17.68 -15.92
CA ASP A 97 2.08 18.99 -16.54
C ASP A 97 2.49 20.04 -15.49
N ALA A 98 2.83 21.26 -15.94
CA ALA A 98 3.27 22.33 -15.04
C ALA A 98 2.18 22.77 -14.05
N ALA A 99 0.91 22.77 -14.46
CA ALA A 99 -0.19 23.19 -13.60
C ALA A 99 -0.47 22.19 -12.48
N ASP A 100 -0.37 20.89 -12.81
CA ASP A 100 -0.47 19.80 -11.84
C ASP A 100 0.68 19.79 -10.83
N ARG A 101 1.92 19.99 -11.28
CA ARG A 101 3.07 20.09 -10.37
C ARG A 101 2.92 21.26 -9.41
N ALA A 102 2.55 22.43 -9.93
CA ALA A 102 2.26 23.61 -9.11
C ALA A 102 1.10 23.38 -8.14
N PHE A 103 0.08 22.62 -8.54
CA PHE A 103 -0.99 22.23 -7.63
C PHE A 103 -0.49 21.32 -6.50
N LEU A 104 0.39 20.34 -6.77
CA LEU A 104 0.93 19.48 -5.71
C LEU A 104 1.71 20.29 -4.65
N ASP A 105 2.52 21.27 -5.09
CA ASP A 105 3.21 22.20 -4.18
C ASP A 105 2.21 23.05 -3.38
N SER A 106 1.24 23.66 -4.08
CA SER A 106 0.18 24.47 -3.46
C SER A 106 -0.63 23.67 -2.44
N ALA A 107 -1.05 22.45 -2.76
CA ALA A 107 -1.80 21.59 -1.86
C ALA A 107 -0.97 21.25 -0.62
N TRP A 108 0.31 20.95 -0.80
CA TRP A 108 1.21 20.66 0.32
C TRP A 108 1.43 21.84 1.25
N SER A 109 1.43 23.08 0.74
CA SER A 109 1.52 24.30 1.57
C SER A 109 0.41 24.43 2.61
N HIS A 110 -0.78 23.90 2.30
CA HIS A 110 -1.91 23.81 3.23
C HIS A 110 -1.82 22.56 4.11
N ILE A 111 -1.56 21.39 3.51
CA ILE A 111 -1.50 20.09 4.20
C ILE A 111 -0.45 20.08 5.33
N ASP A 112 0.68 20.76 5.15
CA ASP A 112 1.76 20.85 6.12
C ASP A 112 1.34 21.55 7.43
N ARG A 113 0.28 22.37 7.38
CA ARG A 113 -0.31 23.05 8.55
C ARG A 113 -1.31 22.17 9.29
N LEU A 114 -1.82 21.11 8.65
CA LEU A 114 -2.79 20.19 9.23
C LEU A 114 -2.14 19.26 10.25
N ARG A 115 -2.95 18.71 11.15
CA ARG A 115 -2.53 17.73 12.18
C ARG A 115 -3.54 16.59 12.26
N GLY A 116 -3.09 15.45 12.77
CA GLY A 116 -3.92 14.25 12.94
C GLY A 116 -4.57 13.78 11.64
N TYR A 117 -5.76 13.21 11.75
CA TYR A 117 -6.42 12.53 10.62
C TYR A 117 -6.84 13.43 9.47
N ARG A 118 -7.01 14.75 9.69
CA ARG A 118 -7.20 15.70 8.58
C ARG A 118 -5.97 15.72 7.66
N ARG A 119 -4.76 15.73 8.24
CA ARG A 119 -3.52 15.64 7.48
C ARG A 119 -3.43 14.29 6.76
N ASP A 120 -3.70 13.20 7.48
CA ASP A 120 -3.60 11.84 6.93
C ASP A 120 -4.54 11.63 5.74
N LEU A 121 -5.80 12.09 5.83
CA LEU A 121 -6.78 12.04 4.74
C LEU A 121 -6.38 12.90 3.55
N ALA A 122 -5.89 14.12 3.78
CA ALA A 122 -5.49 15.02 2.70
C ALA A 122 -4.28 14.48 1.93
N ILE A 123 -3.27 13.95 2.64
CA ILE A 123 -2.12 13.29 2.00
C ILE A 123 -2.59 12.08 1.21
N SER A 124 -3.45 11.23 1.79
CA SER A 124 -3.97 10.04 1.13
C SER A 124 -4.75 10.38 -0.15
N ALA A 125 -5.59 11.41 -0.12
CA ALA A 125 -6.32 11.90 -1.29
C ALA A 125 -5.38 12.46 -2.37
N LEU A 126 -4.29 13.14 -1.99
CA LEU A 126 -3.29 13.66 -2.91
C LEU A 126 -2.50 12.51 -3.57
N VAL A 127 -2.08 11.52 -2.78
CA VAL A 127 -1.42 10.29 -3.24
C VAL A 127 -2.31 9.52 -4.21
N LEU A 128 -3.59 9.32 -3.89
CA LEU A 128 -4.55 8.65 -4.77
C LEU A 128 -4.75 9.42 -6.08
N SER A 129 -4.77 10.76 -6.03
CA SER A 129 -4.89 11.59 -7.22
C SER A 129 -3.70 11.43 -8.14
N ALA A 130 -2.48 11.50 -7.59
CA ALA A 130 -1.26 11.25 -8.35
C ALA A 130 -1.21 9.82 -8.91
N ALA A 131 -1.58 8.81 -8.11
CA ALA A 131 -1.56 7.41 -8.51
C ALA A 131 -2.58 7.08 -9.62
N ARG A 132 -3.77 7.69 -9.60
CA ARG A 132 -4.80 7.46 -10.63
C ARG A 132 -4.51 8.23 -11.93
N LYS A 133 -3.92 9.42 -11.84
CA LYS A 133 -3.52 10.20 -13.01
C LYS A 133 -2.28 9.64 -13.70
N GLN A 134 -1.39 8.96 -12.97
CA GLN A 134 -0.24 8.30 -13.58
C GLN A 134 -0.64 6.95 -14.20
N PRO A 135 -0.29 6.65 -15.47
CA PRO A 135 -0.63 5.37 -16.08
C PRO A 135 -0.09 4.20 -15.26
N ARG A 136 -0.95 3.21 -15.03
CA ARG A 136 -0.70 2.05 -14.13
C ARG A 136 -0.35 2.42 -12.68
N GLY A 137 -0.38 3.69 -12.28
CA GLY A 137 -0.02 4.15 -10.94
C GLY A 137 1.43 3.91 -10.54
N VAL A 138 2.35 3.79 -11.51
CA VAL A 138 3.79 3.59 -11.25
C VAL A 138 4.62 4.72 -11.84
N PHE A 139 5.72 5.06 -11.17
CA PHE A 139 6.57 6.21 -11.46
C PHE A 139 7.95 5.80 -12.01
N THR A 140 8.00 4.64 -12.68
CA THR A 140 9.20 4.09 -13.34
C THR A 140 9.49 4.69 -14.72
N PHE A 141 8.56 5.48 -15.25
CA PHE A 141 8.69 6.23 -16.51
C PHE A 141 8.05 7.61 -16.35
N THR A 142 8.49 8.57 -17.15
CA THR A 142 8.12 9.99 -17.00
C THR A 142 7.18 10.48 -18.09
N ASP A 143 7.20 9.86 -19.28
CA ASP A 143 6.29 10.16 -20.39
C ASP A 143 5.02 9.30 -20.29
N SER A 144 3.96 9.90 -19.74
CA SER A 144 2.65 9.25 -19.55
C SER A 144 1.82 9.17 -20.83
N SER A 145 2.13 9.96 -21.86
CA SER A 145 1.35 10.03 -23.12
C SER A 145 1.33 8.70 -23.87
N ARG A 146 2.42 7.93 -23.78
CA ARG A 146 2.58 6.61 -24.42
C ARG A 146 1.66 5.53 -23.86
N TYR A 147 1.07 5.77 -22.69
CA TYR A 147 0.21 4.83 -21.97
C TYR A 147 -1.16 5.42 -21.66
N ALA A 148 -1.53 6.53 -22.31
CA ALA A 148 -2.85 7.11 -22.21
C ALA A 148 -3.89 6.17 -22.85
N ASP A 149 -4.69 5.52 -22.02
CA ASP A 149 -5.72 4.54 -22.42
C ASP A 149 -7.13 5.14 -22.47
N GLY A 150 -7.24 6.47 -22.43
CA GLY A 150 -8.51 7.20 -22.47
C GLY A 150 -9.32 7.19 -21.17
N ARG A 151 -8.79 6.62 -20.08
CA ARG A 151 -9.46 6.67 -18.77
C ARG A 151 -9.64 8.13 -18.31
N ARG A 152 -10.83 8.43 -17.80
CA ARG A 152 -11.20 9.76 -17.27
C ARG A 152 -10.18 10.30 -16.28
N ASP A 153 -9.63 9.44 -15.43
CA ASP A 153 -8.64 9.84 -14.41
C ASP A 153 -7.33 10.38 -15.00
N LEU A 154 -6.95 9.95 -16.21
CA LEU A 154 -5.76 10.47 -16.91
C LEU A 154 -6.00 11.85 -17.53
N GLN A 155 -7.26 12.22 -17.77
CA GLN A 155 -7.66 13.47 -18.43
C GLN A 155 -8.01 14.59 -17.45
N MET A 156 -8.35 14.26 -16.20
CA MET A 156 -8.66 15.24 -15.17
C MET A 156 -7.39 15.93 -14.65
N SER A 157 -7.47 17.22 -14.31
CA SER A 157 -6.41 17.89 -13.55
C SER A 157 -6.24 17.23 -12.18
N LEU A 158 -5.04 17.25 -11.59
CA LEU A 158 -4.84 16.74 -10.23
C LEU A 158 -5.69 17.51 -9.22
N ARG A 159 -5.89 18.81 -9.44
CA ARG A 159 -6.76 19.66 -8.63
C ARG A 159 -8.20 19.15 -8.64
N ASP A 160 -8.77 18.91 -9.82
CA ASP A 160 -10.14 18.37 -9.94
C ASP A 160 -10.24 16.94 -9.44
N HIS A 161 -9.21 16.12 -9.65
CA HIS A 161 -9.20 14.76 -9.13
C HIS A 161 -9.22 14.76 -7.60
N PHE A 162 -8.41 15.61 -6.95
CA PHE A 162 -8.42 15.78 -5.51
C PHE A 162 -9.80 16.25 -5.02
N ARG A 163 -10.27 17.36 -5.59
CA ARG A 163 -11.48 18.08 -5.18
C ARG A 163 -12.77 17.28 -5.38
N LEU A 164 -12.94 16.68 -6.56
CA LEU A 164 -14.22 16.09 -6.99
C LEU A 164 -14.31 14.57 -6.74
N ARG A 165 -13.19 13.91 -6.42
CA ARG A 165 -13.12 12.44 -6.33
C ARG A 165 -12.37 11.97 -5.09
N ALA A 166 -11.06 12.20 -5.02
CA ALA A 166 -10.21 11.51 -4.04
C ALA A 166 -10.56 11.85 -2.59
N ALA A 167 -10.85 13.12 -2.29
CA ALA A 167 -11.26 13.52 -0.94
C ALA A 167 -12.60 12.86 -0.52
N ALA A 168 -13.57 12.79 -1.43
CA ALA A 168 -14.85 12.12 -1.19
C ALA A 168 -14.68 10.60 -1.03
N ASP A 169 -13.87 9.97 -1.88
CA ASP A 169 -13.56 8.53 -1.79
C ASP A 169 -12.97 8.18 -0.41
N TYR A 170 -11.99 8.96 0.08
CA TYR A 170 -11.41 8.73 1.41
C TYR A 170 -12.37 9.06 2.54
N ASN A 171 -13.16 10.13 2.46
CA ASN A 171 -14.20 10.42 3.45
C ASN A 171 -15.21 9.27 3.59
N ALA A 172 -15.55 8.60 2.49
CA ALA A 172 -16.46 7.45 2.49
C ALA A 172 -15.88 6.21 3.18
N THR A 173 -14.55 6.13 3.34
CA THR A 173 -13.91 5.06 4.12
C THR A 173 -13.97 5.28 5.63
N VAL A 174 -14.37 6.47 6.10
CA VAL A 174 -14.32 6.76 7.54
C VAL A 174 -15.56 6.20 8.24
N PHE A 175 -15.34 5.17 9.06
CA PHE A 175 -16.32 4.59 9.97
C PHE A 175 -15.65 4.07 11.26
N SER A 176 -16.47 3.83 12.29
CA SER A 176 -16.04 3.22 13.55
C SER A 176 -16.63 1.81 13.68
N ASN A 177 -15.83 0.86 14.17
CA ASN A 177 -16.33 -0.43 14.66
C ASN A 177 -16.33 -0.50 16.21
N GLY A 178 -16.10 0.64 16.89
CA GLY A 178 -16.02 0.72 18.36
C GLY A 178 -14.64 0.44 18.95
N SER A 179 -13.68 -0.04 18.16
CA SER A 179 -12.34 -0.41 18.62
C SER A 179 -11.29 0.70 18.38
N ARG A 180 -10.13 0.56 19.03
CA ARG A 180 -8.96 1.43 18.83
C ARG A 180 -7.91 0.69 18.01
N HIS A 181 -7.66 1.17 16.80
CA HIS A 181 -6.69 0.58 15.88
C HIS A 181 -5.34 1.26 15.97
N HIS A 182 -4.32 0.63 15.41
CA HIS A 182 -2.95 1.15 15.40
C HIS A 182 -2.32 1.06 14.01
N SER A 183 -1.43 1.99 13.71
CA SER A 183 -0.64 1.99 12.48
C SER A 183 0.79 2.41 12.78
N SER A 184 1.74 1.63 12.29
CA SER A 184 3.19 1.87 12.37
C SER A 184 3.82 1.96 10.99
N CYS A 185 4.97 2.62 10.93
CA CYS A 185 5.82 2.69 9.75
C CYS A 185 7.21 2.17 10.14
N GLY A 186 7.62 1.02 9.63
CA GLY A 186 8.86 0.38 10.04
C GLY A 186 9.08 -1.00 9.43
N ASP A 187 10.23 -1.58 9.77
CA ASP A 187 10.51 -2.98 9.43
C ASP A 187 9.54 -3.89 10.20
N VAL A 188 9.05 -4.94 9.54
CA VAL A 188 8.15 -5.92 10.15
C VAL A 188 8.78 -6.61 11.36
N PHE A 189 10.10 -6.77 11.37
CA PHE A 189 10.81 -7.41 12.47
C PHE A 189 10.87 -6.55 13.74
N ASP A 190 10.59 -5.24 13.62
CA ASP A 190 10.55 -4.31 14.75
C ASP A 190 9.11 -4.09 15.26
N LEU A 191 8.10 -4.78 14.68
CA LEU A 191 6.70 -4.59 15.03
C LEU A 191 6.34 -5.29 16.36
N ASP A 192 6.12 -4.51 17.41
CA ASP A 192 5.56 -4.98 18.68
C ASP A 192 4.03 -5.12 18.63
N ALA A 193 3.55 -6.08 17.85
CA ALA A 193 2.11 -6.34 17.72
C ALA A 193 1.46 -6.71 19.06
N THR A 194 2.16 -7.51 19.88
CA THR A 194 1.68 -7.97 21.18
C THR A 194 1.49 -6.83 22.17
N GLY A 195 2.45 -5.92 22.28
CA GLY A 195 2.35 -4.75 23.14
C GLY A 195 1.24 -3.79 22.70
N VAL A 196 1.09 -3.59 21.39
CA VAL A 196 0.10 -2.67 20.80
C VAL A 196 -1.34 -3.21 20.92
N LEU A 197 -1.53 -4.52 20.84
CA LEU A 197 -2.84 -5.17 20.95
C LEU A 197 -3.16 -5.66 22.37
N GLY A 198 -2.19 -5.65 23.29
CA GLY A 198 -2.36 -6.09 24.67
C GLY A 198 -2.32 -7.62 24.86
N GLY A 199 -1.82 -8.35 23.88
CA GLY A 199 -1.77 -9.81 23.85
C GLY A 199 -1.38 -10.33 22.46
N ALA A 200 -1.10 -11.64 22.36
CA ALA A 200 -0.83 -12.26 21.08
C ALA A 200 -2.07 -12.10 20.16
N PRO A 201 -1.88 -11.74 18.88
CA PRO A 201 -3.00 -11.49 17.99
C PRO A 201 -3.73 -12.79 17.62
N ASP A 202 -5.04 -12.71 17.43
CA ASP A 202 -5.83 -13.86 16.97
C ASP A 202 -5.50 -14.22 15.51
N LEU A 203 -5.15 -13.21 14.71
CA LEU A 203 -4.88 -13.34 13.28
C LEU A 203 -3.73 -12.43 12.82
N VAL A 204 -2.81 -12.95 12.02
CA VAL A 204 -1.79 -12.16 11.31
C VAL A 204 -1.94 -12.38 9.82
N TYR A 205 -2.15 -11.30 9.07
CA TYR A 205 -2.11 -11.28 7.61
C TYR A 205 -0.75 -10.80 7.10
N LEU A 206 -0.21 -11.55 6.15
CA LEU A 206 1.08 -11.29 5.51
C LEU A 206 0.90 -11.17 3.99
N ASP A 207 1.39 -10.08 3.41
CA ASP A 207 1.55 -9.87 1.97
C ASP A 207 2.92 -9.24 1.68
N PRO A 208 4.02 -9.95 2.02
CA PRO A 208 5.36 -9.39 1.90
C PRO A 208 5.69 -9.10 0.44
N PRO A 209 6.64 -8.18 0.18
CA PRO A 209 7.26 -8.08 -1.14
C PRO A 209 7.79 -9.46 -1.56
N TYR A 210 7.56 -9.85 -2.82
CA TYR A 210 8.10 -11.10 -3.33
C TYR A 210 9.22 -10.87 -4.34
N ALA A 211 10.23 -11.74 -4.30
CA ALA A 211 11.30 -11.81 -5.30
C ALA A 211 10.81 -12.60 -6.53
N PRO A 212 10.52 -11.96 -7.68
CA PRO A 212 10.12 -12.72 -8.85
C PRO A 212 11.33 -13.46 -9.45
N PRO A 213 11.12 -14.54 -10.22
CA PRO A 213 12.22 -15.34 -10.75
C PRO A 213 13.18 -14.59 -11.68
N SER A 214 12.75 -13.52 -12.34
CA SER A 214 13.53 -12.86 -13.40
C SER A 214 13.41 -11.32 -13.45
N ASP A 215 12.71 -10.69 -12.51
CA ASP A 215 12.43 -9.23 -12.56
C ASP A 215 12.73 -8.55 -11.21
N ASP A 216 12.63 -7.22 -11.18
CA ASP A 216 12.78 -6.39 -10.00
C ASP A 216 11.40 -5.86 -9.55
N ASN A 217 10.89 -6.37 -8.43
CA ASN A 217 9.60 -5.96 -7.86
C ASN A 217 9.75 -4.95 -6.71
N ASP A 218 10.85 -4.18 -6.72
CA ASP A 218 11.10 -3.13 -5.73
C ASP A 218 9.98 -2.07 -5.71
N TYR A 219 9.26 -2.01 -4.60
CA TYR A 219 8.15 -1.09 -4.39
C TYR A 219 8.61 0.37 -4.35
N ILE A 220 9.77 0.67 -3.78
CA ILE A 220 10.32 2.03 -3.76
C ILE A 220 10.58 2.48 -5.19
N LYS A 221 11.22 1.65 -6.01
CA LYS A 221 11.46 1.98 -7.41
C LYS A 221 10.16 2.30 -8.17
N ARG A 222 9.05 1.63 -7.86
CA ARG A 222 7.75 1.83 -8.53
C ARG A 222 6.95 3.01 -7.98
N TYR A 223 7.02 3.25 -6.68
CA TYR A 223 6.18 4.20 -5.97
C TYR A 223 6.97 5.34 -5.31
N HIS A 224 8.25 5.55 -5.67
CA HIS A 224 9.11 6.56 -5.08
C HIS A 224 8.48 7.96 -5.06
N PHE A 225 7.72 8.31 -6.11
CA PHE A 225 7.05 9.60 -6.17
C PHE A 225 5.91 9.69 -5.16
N LEU A 226 5.14 8.61 -4.95
CA LEU A 226 4.07 8.59 -3.95
C LEU A 226 4.65 8.56 -2.52
N GLU A 227 5.74 7.82 -2.32
CA GLU A 227 6.49 7.81 -1.07
C GLU A 227 7.01 9.21 -0.75
N GLY A 228 7.69 9.86 -1.69
CA GLY A 228 8.16 11.24 -1.53
C GLY A 228 7.00 12.23 -1.35
N LEU A 229 5.95 12.12 -2.17
CA LEU A 229 4.76 12.96 -2.08
C LEU A 229 4.08 12.82 -0.72
N SER A 230 4.13 11.67 -0.06
CA SER A 230 3.51 11.48 1.27
C SER A 230 4.19 12.24 2.41
N ALA A 231 5.43 12.69 2.19
CA ALA A 231 6.24 13.43 3.16
C ALA A 231 6.83 14.72 2.58
N TYR A 232 6.39 15.15 1.40
CA TYR A 232 6.97 16.25 0.63
C TYR A 232 8.52 16.14 0.51
N TRP A 233 9.02 14.91 0.33
CA TRP A 233 10.45 14.54 0.29
C TRP A 233 11.28 15.00 1.50
N GLN A 234 10.66 15.43 2.60
CA GLN A 234 11.37 15.84 3.81
C GLN A 234 12.14 14.64 4.40
N GLY A 235 13.44 14.82 4.63
CA GLY A 235 14.32 13.76 5.13
C GLY A 235 14.65 12.66 4.11
N MET A 236 14.36 12.87 2.81
CA MET A 236 14.64 11.91 1.74
C MET A 236 15.68 12.44 0.77
N THR A 237 16.58 11.57 0.32
CA THR A 237 17.57 11.90 -0.71
C THR A 237 17.02 11.53 -2.09
N ILE A 238 17.09 12.45 -3.06
CA ILE A 238 16.74 12.17 -4.46
C ILE A 238 18.00 11.77 -5.24
N MET A 239 17.87 10.77 -6.11
CA MET A 239 18.90 10.42 -7.08
C MET A 239 18.81 11.34 -8.31
N GLU A 240 19.42 12.54 -8.22
CA GLU A 240 19.35 13.58 -9.26
C GLU A 240 19.80 13.12 -10.66
N ASN A 241 20.75 12.19 -10.72
CA ASN A 241 21.31 11.68 -11.99
C ASN A 241 20.40 10.65 -12.69
N THR A 242 19.20 10.38 -12.16
CA THR A 242 18.26 9.41 -12.75
C THR A 242 17.18 10.12 -13.54
N LYS A 243 16.75 9.55 -14.68
CA LYS A 243 15.67 10.10 -15.51
C LYS A 243 14.36 10.32 -14.76
N THR A 244 14.14 9.56 -13.70
CA THR A 244 12.93 9.56 -12.87
C THR A 244 13.10 10.32 -11.56
N LYS A 245 14.29 10.86 -11.25
CA LYS A 245 14.60 11.46 -9.93
C LYS A 245 14.09 10.61 -8.76
N LYS A 246 14.40 9.32 -8.81
CA LYS A 246 13.89 8.34 -7.86
C LYS A 246 14.59 8.42 -6.50
N LEU A 247 13.97 7.85 -5.49
CA LEU A 247 14.59 7.61 -4.19
C LEU A 247 15.61 6.45 -4.28
N PRO A 248 16.70 6.46 -3.47
CA PRO A 248 17.57 5.32 -3.28
C PRO A 248 16.77 4.09 -2.84
N LYS A 249 17.21 2.92 -3.31
CA LYS A 249 16.67 1.65 -2.86
C LYS A 249 16.90 1.51 -1.35
N ARG A 250 15.84 1.24 -0.58
CA ARG A 250 15.98 0.77 0.80
C ARG A 250 16.12 -0.75 0.78
N TYR A 251 17.04 -1.27 1.58
CA TYR A 251 17.25 -2.70 1.68
C TYR A 251 16.03 -3.36 2.31
N THR A 252 15.66 -4.52 1.78
CA THR A 252 14.66 -5.41 2.37
C THR A 252 15.06 -6.85 2.03
N PRO A 253 15.09 -7.77 3.01
CA PRO A 253 15.52 -9.15 2.77
C PRO A 253 14.52 -9.93 1.91
N PHE A 254 13.28 -9.42 1.76
CA PHE A 254 12.24 -10.02 0.93
C PHE A 254 12.46 -9.83 -0.58
N ALA A 255 13.32 -8.89 -1.00
CA ALA A 255 13.51 -8.59 -2.43
C ALA A 255 14.50 -9.52 -3.14
N TYR A 256 15.18 -10.44 -2.43
CA TYR A 256 16.27 -11.23 -3.01
C TYR A 256 16.09 -12.74 -2.81
N LYS A 257 16.34 -13.51 -3.88
CA LYS A 257 16.24 -14.98 -3.87
C LYS A 257 17.07 -15.66 -2.79
N HIS A 258 18.23 -15.11 -2.45
CA HIS A 258 19.15 -15.71 -1.48
C HIS A 258 18.77 -15.41 -0.03
N SER A 259 17.87 -14.46 0.23
CA SER A 259 17.47 -14.04 1.58
C SER A 259 15.97 -14.19 1.87
N ILE A 260 15.13 -14.43 0.85
CA ILE A 260 13.67 -14.50 1.04
C ILE A 260 13.24 -15.66 1.96
N ASP A 261 13.91 -16.82 1.89
CA ASP A 261 13.63 -17.95 2.79
C ASP A 261 13.86 -17.58 4.25
N ASP A 262 15.00 -16.96 4.56
CA ASP A 262 15.35 -16.49 5.90
C ASP A 262 14.38 -15.40 6.38
N ALA A 263 14.03 -14.46 5.49
CA ALA A 263 13.07 -13.41 5.80
C ALA A 263 11.69 -13.96 6.19
N LEU A 264 11.20 -14.97 5.45
CA LEU A 264 9.93 -15.63 5.74
C LEU A 264 10.00 -16.42 7.06
N VAL A 265 11.07 -17.18 7.30
CA VAL A 265 11.28 -17.89 8.58
C VAL A 265 11.21 -16.92 9.75
N ARG A 266 12.01 -15.84 9.70
CA ARG A 266 12.02 -14.83 10.76
C ARG A 266 10.66 -14.16 10.95
N THR A 267 9.89 -13.98 9.88
CA THR A 267 8.54 -13.40 9.96
C THR A 267 7.58 -14.37 10.63
N PHE A 268 7.63 -15.64 10.27
CA PHE A 268 6.79 -16.68 10.88
C PHE A 268 7.13 -16.89 12.35
N ASP A 269 8.42 -16.92 12.70
CA ASP A 269 8.89 -17.01 14.09
C ASP A 269 8.41 -15.80 14.91
N HIS A 270 8.48 -14.59 14.34
CA HIS A 270 8.03 -13.35 14.99
C HIS A 270 6.53 -13.38 15.36
N PHE A 271 5.72 -14.09 14.58
CA PHE A 271 4.28 -14.23 14.79
C PHE A 271 3.88 -15.64 15.25
N THR A 272 4.81 -16.42 15.81
CA THR A 272 4.53 -17.82 16.16
C THR A 272 3.39 -17.98 17.16
N ASP A 273 3.20 -17.01 18.07
CA ASP A 273 2.18 -17.02 19.10
C ASP A 273 0.79 -16.56 18.59
N ALA A 274 0.69 -16.08 17.35
CA ALA A 274 -0.58 -15.63 16.79
C ALA A 274 -1.52 -16.81 16.53
N GLY A 275 -2.82 -16.74 16.86
CA GLY A 275 -3.74 -17.89 16.68
C GLY A 275 -3.80 -18.43 15.25
N ALA A 276 -3.68 -17.55 14.26
CA ALA A 276 -3.54 -17.93 12.86
C ALA A 276 -2.60 -16.98 12.08
N ILE A 277 -1.92 -17.54 11.08
CA ILE A 277 -1.13 -16.78 10.09
C ILE A 277 -1.71 -17.03 8.70
N VAL A 278 -2.10 -15.97 8.02
CA VAL A 278 -2.61 -16.00 6.64
C VAL A 278 -1.64 -15.26 5.73
N LEU A 279 -1.00 -15.99 4.82
CA LEU A 279 -0.06 -15.43 3.84
C LEU A 279 -0.69 -15.43 2.44
N SER A 280 -0.76 -14.26 1.81
CA SER A 280 -1.02 -14.12 0.37
C SER A 280 0.29 -14.21 -0.39
N TYR A 281 0.36 -15.06 -1.42
CA TYR A 281 1.56 -15.20 -2.23
C TYR A 281 1.27 -15.53 -3.70
N SER A 282 2.05 -14.95 -4.61
CA SER A 282 1.90 -15.18 -6.04
C SER A 282 2.58 -16.50 -6.47
N SER A 283 1.99 -17.25 -7.41
CA SER A 283 2.63 -18.42 -8.00
C SER A 283 3.88 -18.09 -8.83
N ASN A 284 4.06 -16.81 -9.18
CA ASN A 284 5.22 -16.30 -9.89
C ASN A 284 6.23 -15.60 -8.95
N ALA A 285 6.42 -16.17 -7.76
CA ALA A 285 7.35 -15.72 -6.75
C ALA A 285 8.19 -16.87 -6.20
N LEU A 286 9.35 -16.54 -5.62
CA LEU A 286 10.17 -17.47 -4.85
C LEU A 286 10.08 -17.10 -3.36
N PRO A 287 10.05 -18.06 -2.43
CA PRO A 287 10.04 -19.51 -2.67
C PRO A 287 8.69 -20.01 -3.23
N GLY A 288 8.71 -21.23 -3.79
CA GLY A 288 7.51 -21.88 -4.32
C GLY A 288 6.54 -22.35 -3.21
N PRO A 289 5.32 -22.78 -3.58
CA PRO A 289 4.26 -23.11 -2.63
C PRO A 289 4.64 -24.22 -1.63
N ASP A 290 5.22 -25.33 -2.11
CA ASP A 290 5.63 -26.44 -1.23
C ASP A 290 6.62 -25.98 -0.15
N ARG A 291 7.54 -25.09 -0.54
CA ARG A 291 8.51 -24.53 0.39
C ARG A 291 7.85 -23.59 1.40
N ILE A 292 6.84 -22.82 1.01
CA ILE A 292 6.09 -21.98 1.96
C ILE A 292 5.35 -22.86 2.98
N VAL A 293 4.74 -23.96 2.53
CA VAL A 293 4.10 -24.94 3.42
C VAL A 293 5.11 -25.50 4.42
N ASP A 294 6.29 -25.92 3.96
CA ASP A 294 7.36 -26.42 4.83
C ASP A 294 7.81 -25.39 5.87
N LEU A 295 7.91 -24.11 5.49
CA LEU A 295 8.35 -23.04 6.37
C LEU A 295 7.27 -22.69 7.40
N LEU A 296 6.02 -22.53 6.97
CA LEU A 296 4.90 -22.20 7.85
C LEU A 296 4.56 -23.37 8.79
N GLY A 297 4.70 -24.60 8.32
CA GLY A 297 4.48 -25.82 9.11
C GLY A 297 5.46 -26.02 10.27
N LYS A 298 6.53 -25.22 10.35
CA LYS A 298 7.45 -25.21 11.51
C LYS A 298 6.89 -24.46 12.71
N VAL A 299 6.01 -23.49 12.47
CA VAL A 299 5.42 -22.64 13.51
C VAL A 299 3.93 -22.92 13.73
N LYS A 300 3.24 -23.49 12.74
CA LYS A 300 1.82 -23.86 12.83
C LYS A 300 1.60 -25.34 12.51
N PRO A 301 0.93 -26.12 13.39
CA PRO A 301 0.72 -27.55 13.20
C PRO A 301 -0.17 -27.90 12.01
N HIS A 302 -1.06 -26.98 11.61
CA HIS A 302 -1.98 -27.19 10.49
C HIS A 302 -1.81 -26.09 9.45
N VAL A 303 -1.45 -26.49 8.22
CA VAL A 303 -1.32 -25.58 7.08
C VAL A 303 -2.28 -25.99 5.96
N GLU A 304 -3.18 -25.08 5.62
CA GLU A 304 -4.10 -25.20 4.48
C GLU A 304 -3.63 -24.28 3.34
N VAL A 305 -3.81 -24.71 2.09
CA VAL A 305 -3.48 -23.91 0.90
C VAL A 305 -4.70 -23.79 0.00
N ILE A 306 -5.10 -22.55 -0.28
CA ILE A 306 -6.17 -22.23 -1.23
C ILE A 306 -5.55 -21.59 -2.47
N ALA A 307 -5.72 -22.23 -3.62
CA ALA A 307 -5.33 -21.67 -4.91
C ALA A 307 -6.47 -20.84 -5.51
N ILE A 308 -6.14 -19.64 -6.00
CA ILE A 308 -7.07 -18.71 -6.64
C ILE A 308 -6.53 -18.42 -8.03
N ASP A 309 -7.25 -18.87 -9.06
CA ASP A 309 -6.79 -18.73 -10.44
C ASP A 309 -6.90 -17.29 -10.94
N HIS A 310 -5.78 -16.71 -11.38
CA HIS A 310 -5.73 -15.39 -12.00
C HIS A 310 -5.33 -15.47 -13.49
N LYS A 311 -6.31 -15.26 -14.39
CA LYS A 311 -5.99 -14.94 -15.78
C LYS A 311 -5.48 -13.51 -15.88
N TYR A 312 -4.16 -13.33 -16.05
CA TYR A 312 -3.58 -12.03 -16.38
C TYR A 312 -3.78 -11.74 -17.87
N SER A 313 -4.44 -10.62 -18.19
CA SER A 313 -4.43 -10.04 -19.53
C SER A 313 -3.34 -8.97 -19.61
N PHE A 314 -2.09 -9.37 -19.85
CA PHE A 314 -1.01 -8.44 -20.17
C PHE A 314 -0.50 -8.68 -21.60
N GLY A 315 -0.72 -7.68 -22.46
CA GLY A 315 -0.16 -7.60 -23.81
C GLY A 315 -1.21 -7.44 -24.91
N THR A 316 -1.21 -6.31 -25.60
CA THR A 316 -1.92 -6.08 -26.87
C THR A 316 -1.18 -6.67 -28.08
N HIS A 317 -0.24 -7.60 -27.87
CA HIS A 317 0.47 -8.30 -28.93
C HIS A 317 -0.10 -9.72 -29.07
N ALA A 318 -0.48 -10.08 -30.30
CA ALA A 318 -1.02 -11.40 -30.65
C ALA A 318 -0.08 -12.59 -30.35
N ALA A 319 1.17 -12.33 -29.94
CA ALA A 319 2.19 -13.31 -29.58
C ALA A 319 2.50 -13.39 -28.08
N ALA A 320 1.83 -12.61 -27.21
CA ALA A 320 2.05 -12.69 -25.76
C ALA A 320 1.37 -13.95 -25.20
N ALA A 321 2.17 -14.97 -24.86
CA ALA A 321 1.69 -16.15 -24.15
C ALA A 321 1.00 -15.73 -22.84
N ARG A 322 -0.28 -16.05 -22.70
CA ARG A 322 -1.03 -15.86 -21.45
C ARG A 322 -0.31 -16.67 -20.36
N ARG A 323 0.37 -16.00 -19.45
CA ARG A 323 0.86 -16.64 -18.22
C ARG A 323 -0.31 -16.69 -17.25
N ASP A 324 -0.85 -17.89 -17.03
CA ASP A 324 -1.73 -18.16 -15.91
C ASP A 324 -0.85 -18.07 -14.65
N VAL A 325 -1.05 -17.00 -13.88
CA VAL A 325 -0.43 -16.84 -12.55
C VAL A 325 -1.57 -17.06 -11.59
N SER A 326 -1.39 -17.88 -10.57
CA SER A 326 -2.39 -18.05 -9.51
C SER A 326 -1.93 -17.28 -8.28
N GLU A 327 -2.86 -16.79 -7.48
CA GLU A 327 -2.58 -16.28 -6.14
C GLU A 327 -2.91 -17.39 -5.14
N PHE A 328 -2.06 -17.60 -4.16
CA PHE A 328 -2.25 -18.58 -3.10
C PHE A 328 -2.56 -17.88 -1.78
N LEU A 329 -3.43 -18.48 -0.99
CA LEU A 329 -3.58 -18.21 0.44
C LEU A 329 -3.07 -19.42 1.22
N PHE A 330 -2.02 -19.22 2.00
CA PHE A 330 -1.52 -20.20 2.96
C PHE A 330 -2.08 -19.83 4.33
N ILE A 331 -2.73 -20.78 5.00
CA ILE A 331 -3.43 -20.55 6.26
C ILE A 331 -2.84 -21.52 7.29
N GLY A 332 -2.01 -20.98 8.18
CA GLY A 332 -1.45 -21.69 9.32
C GLY A 332 -2.33 -21.48 10.55
N ARG A 333 -2.70 -22.55 11.25
CA ARG A 333 -3.51 -22.52 12.48
C ARG A 333 -2.91 -23.44 13.54
N ASP A 334 -3.16 -23.10 14.80
CA ASP A 334 -2.92 -23.97 15.95
C ASP A 334 -3.86 -25.19 15.98
#